data_AF-A0AAD5NK81-F1
#
_entry.id   AF-A0AAD5NK81-F1
#
_cell.length_a   1.000
_cell.length_b   1.000
_cell.length_c   1.000
_cell.angle_alpha   90.00
_cell.angle_beta   90.00
_cell.angle_gamma   90.00
#
_symmetry.space_group_name_H-M   'P 1'
#
loop_
_entity.id
_entity.type
_entity.pdbx_description
1 polymer ?
#
loop_
_entity_poly.entity_id
_entity_poly.type
_entity_poly.pdbx_seq_one_letter_code
_entity_poly.pdbx_strand_id
1 'polypeptide(L)' 'MLNAAGFGSDSSLRLKSRCKNCNKKQVGLMGFKCRCGDLFCGKHQYAIEHSCPFDYKMFDREILIRKIS' A
#
# COMPACT_ATOMS: atom_id res chain seq x y z
N MET A 1 -23.97 -34.17 -0.13
CA MET A 1 -23.31 -34.06 -1.44
C MET A 1 -23.79 -32.78 -2.10
N LEU A 2 -22.86 -31.88 -2.44
CA LEU A 2 -22.96 -30.84 -3.47
C LEU A 2 -24.03 -29.74 -3.18
N ASN A 3 -23.67 -28.47 -2.95
CA ASN A 3 -23.00 -27.65 -3.96
C ASN A 3 -22.25 -26.46 -3.36
N ALA A 4 -21.07 -26.24 -3.91
CA ALA A 4 -20.20 -25.10 -3.68
C ALA A 4 -20.90 -23.80 -4.09
N ALA A 5 -21.09 -22.88 -3.13
CA ALA A 5 -21.42 -21.50 -3.44
C ALA A 5 -20.16 -20.86 -4.06
N GLY A 6 -20.16 -20.74 -5.39
CA GLY A 6 -19.14 -20.01 -6.14
C GLY A 6 -19.11 -18.55 -5.72
N PHE A 7 -17.97 -18.12 -5.20
CA PHE A 7 -17.68 -16.71 -4.97
C PHE A 7 -17.59 -16.01 -6.33
N GLY A 8 -18.53 -15.08 -6.55
CA GLY A 8 -18.63 -14.27 -7.76
C GLY A 8 -17.32 -13.57 -8.07
N SER A 9 -16.80 -13.85 -9.28
CA SER A 9 -15.69 -13.13 -9.87
C SER A 9 -16.24 -11.87 -10.54
N ASP A 10 -16.44 -10.79 -9.76
CA ASP A 10 -16.71 -9.48 -10.33
C ASP A 10 -15.50 -9.04 -11.16
N SER A 11 -15.73 -9.00 -12.47
CA SER A 11 -14.73 -8.78 -13.49
C SER A 11 -15.02 -7.46 -14.18
N SER A 12 -15.01 -6.32 -13.47
CA SER A 12 -15.06 -5.00 -14.15
C SER A 12 -14.47 -3.78 -13.44
N LEU A 13 -13.93 -3.87 -12.22
CA LEU A 13 -13.07 -2.81 -11.66
C LEU A 13 -11.87 -3.41 -10.90
N ARG A 14 -11.07 -4.27 -11.55
CA ARG A 14 -9.70 -4.49 -11.06
C ARG A 14 -9.04 -3.12 -11.06
N LEU A 15 -9.09 -2.41 -9.93
CA LEU A 15 -8.30 -1.21 -9.70
C LEU A 15 -6.92 -1.63 -10.15
N LYS A 16 -6.44 -1.02 -11.23
CA LYS A 16 -5.09 -1.23 -11.75
C LYS A 16 -4.16 -0.54 -10.76
N SER A 17 -4.20 -0.94 -9.49
CA SER A 17 -3.21 -0.60 -8.51
C SER A 17 -1.94 -1.27 -9.03
N ARG A 18 -0.99 -0.41 -9.39
CA ARG A 18 0.35 -0.78 -9.84
C ARG A 18 1.32 -0.17 -8.84
N CYS A 19 2.42 -0.86 -8.61
CA CYS A 19 3.50 -0.29 -7.80
C CYS A 19 3.95 1.03 -8.43
N LYS A 20 3.96 2.14 -7.69
CA LYS A 20 4.40 3.43 -8.22
C LYS A 20 5.87 3.41 -8.65
N ASN A 21 6.72 2.64 -7.96
CA ASN A 21 8.15 2.54 -8.27
C ASN A 21 8.45 1.67 -9.51
N CYS A 22 7.82 0.49 -9.63
CA CYS A 22 8.18 -0.51 -10.66
C CYS A 22 7.04 -0.90 -11.60
N ASN A 23 5.88 -0.26 -11.51
CA ASN A 23 4.70 -0.46 -12.38
C ASN A 23 4.13 -1.89 -12.45
N LYS A 24 4.54 -2.79 -11.55
CA LYS A 24 4.01 -4.16 -11.45
C LYS A 24 2.56 -4.16 -10.99
N LYS A 25 1.71 -4.94 -11.67
CA LYS A 25 0.25 -5.05 -11.46
C LYS A 25 -0.16 -5.91 -10.26
N GLN A 26 0.79 -6.52 -9.56
CA GLN A 26 0.56 -7.45 -8.44
C GLN A 26 0.10 -6.76 -7.14
N VAL A 27 -0.06 -5.44 -7.12
CA VAL A 27 -0.43 -4.72 -5.89
C VAL A 27 -1.95 -4.62 -5.67
N GLY A 28 -2.76 -5.18 -6.55
CA GLY A 28 -4.23 -5.20 -6.39
C GLY A 28 -4.77 -6.15 -5.34
N LEU A 29 -4.02 -7.21 -5.00
CA LEU A 29 -4.40 -8.12 -3.92
C LEU A 29 -3.53 -7.95 -2.68
N MET A 30 -2.25 -7.57 -2.84
CA MET A 30 -1.25 -7.49 -1.77
C MET A 30 -0.44 -6.18 -1.87
N GLY A 31 -1.10 -5.07 -2.15
CA GLY A 31 -0.46 -3.76 -2.24
C GLY A 31 -0.31 -3.10 -0.88
N PHE A 32 0.82 -2.42 -0.67
CA PHE A 32 1.10 -1.65 0.53
C PHE A 32 0.92 -0.16 0.22
N LYS A 33 0.08 0.54 0.98
CA LYS A 33 0.01 2.01 0.93
C LYS A 33 1.13 2.60 1.76
N CYS A 34 1.95 3.45 1.15
CA CYS A 34 2.93 4.25 1.87
C CYS A 34 2.28 5.53 2.42
N ARG A 35 2.90 6.16 3.43
CA ARG A 35 2.45 7.44 3.99
C ARG A 35 2.51 8.60 3.01
N CYS A 36 3.30 8.50 1.93
CA CYS A 36 3.27 9.47 0.84
C CYS A 36 1.99 9.39 -0.03
N GLY A 37 1.12 8.39 0.18
CA GLY A 37 -0.15 8.24 -0.53
C GLY A 37 -0.10 7.29 -1.74
N ASP A 38 1.10 6.91 -2.18
CA ASP A 38 1.29 5.94 -3.26
C ASP A 38 1.22 4.48 -2.79
N LEU A 39 1.05 3.58 -3.76
CA LEU A 39 0.83 2.15 -3.54
C LEU A 39 1.97 1.33 -4.16
N PHE A 40 2.51 0.39 -3.39
CA PHE A 40 3.76 -0.32 -3.70
C PHE A 40 3.61 -1.84 -3.55
N CYS A 41 4.48 -2.60 -4.21
CA CYS A 41 4.60 -4.05 -4.03
C CYS A 41 5.49 -4.38 -2.84
N GLY A 42 5.52 -5.63 -2.37
CA GLY A 42 6.34 -6.03 -1.22
C GLY A 42 7.85 -5.76 -1.32
N LYS A 43 8.38 -5.55 -2.54
CA LYS A 43 9.78 -5.13 -2.77
C LYS A 43 10.02 -3.61 -2.79
N HIS A 44 8.96 -2.82 -2.68
CA HIS A 44 9.04 -1.35 -2.66
C HIS A 44 8.19 -0.79 -1.51
N GLN A 45 7.85 -1.63 -0.54
CA GLN A 45 6.98 -1.26 0.58
C GLN A 45 7.70 -0.32 1.55
N TYR A 46 9.03 -0.38 1.59
CA TYR A 46 9.83 0.42 2.50
C TYR A 46 10.19 1.76 1.87
N ALA A 47 10.17 2.83 2.69
CA ALA A 47 10.42 4.21 2.25
C ALA A 47 11.75 4.40 1.52
N ILE A 48 12.77 3.60 1.85
CA ILE A 48 14.10 3.65 1.22
C ILE A 48 14.04 3.15 -0.24
N GLU A 49 13.25 2.12 -0.51
CA GLU A 49 13.21 1.44 -1.82
C GLU A 49 12.57 2.30 -2.92
N HIS A 50 11.76 3.29 -2.54
CA HIS A 50 11.09 4.21 -3.47
C HIS A 50 11.42 5.69 -3.20
N SER A 51 12.47 5.96 -2.42
CA SER A 51 12.89 7.34 -2.06
C SER A 51 11.72 8.21 -1.60
N CYS A 52 10.99 7.74 -0.58
CA CYS A 52 9.76 8.35 -0.11
C CYS A 52 9.96 9.84 0.23
N PRO A 53 9.13 10.76 -0.32
CA PRO A 53 9.20 12.18 -0.01
C PRO A 53 8.58 12.54 1.36
N PHE A 54 8.08 11.56 2.12
CA PHE A 54 7.45 11.79 3.40
C PHE A 54 8.49 11.97 4.52
N ASP A 55 8.42 13.09 5.25
CA ASP A 55 9.35 13.41 6.35
C ASP A 55 9.02 12.66 7.65
N TYR A 56 9.43 11.39 7.71
CA TYR A 56 9.27 10.56 8.91
C TYR A 56 9.89 11.19 10.17
N LYS A 57 11.05 11.86 10.03
CA LYS A 57 11.73 12.51 11.16
C LYS A 57 10.92 13.63 11.82
N MET A 58 10.19 14.41 11.03
CA MET A 58 9.33 15.47 11.57
C MET A 58 8.07 14.86 12.17
N PHE A 59 7.47 13.92 11.45
CA PHE A 59 6.28 13.20 11.90
C PHE A 59 6.47 12.52 13.25
N ASP A 60 7.60 11.80 13.43
CA ASP A 60 7.92 11.10 14.67
C ASP A 60 8.13 12.08 15.84
N ARG A 61 8.75 13.24 15.57
CA ARG A 61 8.92 14.31 16.58
C ARG A 61 7.58 14.91 17.01
N GLU A 62 6.70 15.19 16.06
CA GLU A 62 5.38 15.74 16.37
C GLU A 62 4.54 14.75 17.19
N ILE A 63 4.60 13.45 16.85
CA ILE A 63 3.97 12.40 17.67
C ILE A 63 4.55 12.40 19.08
N LEU A 64 5.88 12.48 19.21
CA LEU A 64 6.52 12.47 20.52
C LEU A 64 6.07 13.66 21.37
N ILE A 65 6.06 14.87 20.79
CA ILE A 65 5.60 16.09 21.46
C ILE A 65 4.15 15.93 21.95
N ARG A 66 3.26 15.45 21.07
CA ARG A 66 1.85 15.20 21.42
C ARG A 66 1.65 14.17 22.53
N LYS A 67 2.53 13.18 22.64
CA LYS A 67 2.41 12.11 23.66
C LYS A 67 2.91 12.54 25.04
N ILE A 68 3.72 13.59 25.11
CA ILE A 68 4.31 14.11 26.35
C ILE A 68 3.47 15.26 26.93
N SER A 69 2.66 15.94 26.11
CA SER A 69 1.61 16.88 26.57
C SER A 69 0.44 16.14 27.19
#